data_AF-A0A430PZY8-F1
#
_entry.id   AF-A0A430PZY8-F1
#
_cell.length_a   1.000
_cell.length_b   1.000
_cell.length_c   1.000
_cell.angle_alpha   90.00
_cell.angle_beta   90.00
_cell.angle_gamma   90.00
#
_symmetry.space_group_name_H-M   'P 1'
#
loop_
_entity.id
_entity.type
_entity.pdbx_description
1 polymer ?
#
loop_
_entity_poly.entity_id
_entity_poly.type
_entity_poly.pdbx_seq_one_letter_code
_entity_poly.pdbx_strand_id
1 'polypeptide(L)'
;MGSSEASTRRRVKLYMLNDERQWDDKGTGHVSALYTEQENMALVVISETDGSYLLESKIQPDTAYQKQQETLIVWSEGENMDLALSFQEKVGCDDVWEKICAVQGKDPSVEITQEVVDESDDVDDTDGYTPTMMQSIQPLSLPPCELSRLEEVVDLVSQAVASPPKRERLVAFLESTNYLHQLVDVFHKAEDLEDMESLHHLYEIMRQLILVNKHSLYESLFADDMLLDVIGILEYNPSGRTKHRDFLRNKATFKEVLPLHNTDLVTKIHQTYRVQYIQDCCLPPPCLFDEHTLSQLKAFVSINKMEIIRALQEDEEFMCRLFTRLKAADTDLTHRRDLSLFVKEFCNISIQTDQKESFLSCLLQHGALRTAEVLLAIDDRDIKSAALEILQAFIEHQPSVVREYVFRETAPFRKDDELLINLMISQLLTDPDPELSDAFLLGYMLRILIDPDNMNNSGVVSHFLPCIFMHVFD
;
A
#
# COMPACT_ATOMS: atom_id res chain seq x y z
N MET A 1 12.66 9.40 44.36
CA MET A 1 12.15 8.99 43.04
C MET A 1 12.96 7.87 42.39
N GLY A 2 14.22 7.58 42.79
CA GLY A 2 15.08 6.63 42.07
C GLY A 2 14.86 5.11 42.26
N SER A 3 13.93 4.63 43.09
CA SER A 3 13.73 3.17 43.29
C SER A 3 12.65 2.55 42.38
N SER A 4 11.69 3.35 41.91
CA SER A 4 10.60 2.87 41.04
C SER A 4 11.05 2.72 39.59
N GLU A 5 11.82 3.68 39.09
CA GLU A 5 12.35 3.70 37.71
C GLU A 5 13.35 2.55 37.45
N ALA A 6 14.21 2.25 38.44
CA ALA A 6 15.13 1.11 38.33
C ALA A 6 14.41 -0.24 38.39
N SER A 7 13.22 -0.29 39.02
CA SER A 7 12.40 -1.49 39.14
C SER A 7 11.69 -1.82 37.83
N THR A 8 11.14 -0.83 37.13
CA THR A 8 10.45 -1.07 35.84
C THR A 8 11.43 -1.33 34.71
N ARG A 9 12.60 -0.67 34.70
CA ARG A 9 13.65 -0.87 33.69
C ARG A 9 14.14 -2.31 33.57
N ARG A 10 14.14 -3.09 34.67
CA ARG A 10 14.58 -4.49 34.66
C ARG A 10 13.44 -5.50 34.71
N ARG A 11 12.19 -5.04 34.66
CA ARG A 11 11.02 -5.90 34.80
C ARG A 11 10.76 -6.64 33.49
N VAL A 12 10.65 -7.97 33.59
CA VAL A 12 10.49 -8.88 32.46
C VAL A 12 9.43 -9.94 32.74
N LYS A 13 8.80 -10.46 31.69
CA LYS A 13 8.09 -11.74 31.71
C LYS A 13 8.94 -12.81 31.06
N LEU A 14 9.03 -13.97 31.70
CA LEU A 14 9.71 -15.14 31.16
C LEU A 14 8.69 -16.04 30.46
N TYR A 15 8.97 -16.41 29.22
CA TYR A 15 8.22 -17.38 28.46
C TYR A 15 9.10 -18.59 28.10
N MET A 16 8.47 -19.74 28.01
CA MET A 16 9.10 -20.98 27.55
C MET A 16 8.15 -21.66 26.55
N LEU A 17 8.69 -22.11 25.42
CA LEU A 17 7.90 -22.80 24.41
C LEU A 17 7.54 -24.21 24.91
N ASN A 18 6.27 -24.59 24.78
CA ASN A 18 5.77 -25.91 25.14
C ASN A 18 5.71 -26.87 23.94
N ASP A 19 5.37 -28.13 24.19
CA ASP A 19 5.28 -29.19 23.16
C ASP A 19 4.24 -28.89 22.06
N GLU A 20 3.25 -28.05 22.32
CA GLU A 20 2.23 -27.61 21.36
C GLU A 20 2.68 -26.39 20.52
N ARG A 21 3.96 -26.00 20.64
CA ARG A 21 4.55 -24.79 20.02
C ARG A 21 3.86 -23.49 20.44
N GLN A 22 3.40 -23.42 21.69
CA GLN A 22 2.84 -22.21 22.30
C GLN A 22 3.74 -21.70 23.44
N TRP A 23 3.77 -20.39 23.64
CA TRP A 23 4.58 -19.75 24.68
C TRP A 23 3.85 -19.73 26.02
N ASP A 24 4.36 -20.49 26.99
CA ASP A 24 3.86 -20.51 28.37
C ASP A 24 4.45 -19.36 29.18
N ASP A 25 3.61 -18.52 29.82
CA ASP A 25 4.05 -17.52 30.81
C ASP A 25 4.53 -18.24 32.08
N LYS A 26 5.84 -18.16 32.36
CA LYS A 26 6.48 -18.75 33.55
C LYS A 26 6.56 -17.79 34.73
N GLY A 27 6.13 -16.54 34.57
CA GLY A 27 6.07 -15.55 35.62
C GLY A 27 6.73 -14.22 35.25
N THR A 28 6.47 -13.22 36.10
CA THR A 28 7.05 -11.88 35.98
C THR A 28 8.12 -11.68 37.05
N GLY A 29 9.24 -11.05 36.69
CA GLY A 29 10.36 -10.84 37.59
C GLY A 29 11.30 -9.74 37.12
N HIS A 30 12.45 -9.64 37.77
CA HIS A 30 13.48 -8.66 37.46
C HIS A 30 14.74 -9.36 36.93
N VAL A 31 15.15 -9.01 35.72
CA VAL A 31 16.34 -9.59 35.08
C VAL A 31 17.62 -8.87 35.51
N SER A 32 18.70 -9.62 35.68
CA SER A 32 20.05 -9.11 35.87
C SER A 32 21.06 -10.04 35.20
N ALA A 33 22.00 -9.48 34.46
CA ALA A 33 23.16 -10.20 33.96
C ALA A 33 24.32 -10.06 34.95
N LEU A 34 24.68 -11.15 35.66
CA LEU A 34 25.64 -11.19 36.77
C LEU A 34 26.71 -12.28 36.56
N TYR A 35 27.93 -12.03 37.03
CA TYR A 35 28.98 -13.05 37.01
C TYR A 35 28.71 -14.05 38.13
N THR A 36 28.62 -15.32 37.76
CA THR A 36 28.49 -16.45 38.69
C THR A 36 29.79 -16.69 39.44
N GLU A 37 29.75 -17.52 40.49
CA GLU A 37 30.94 -17.91 41.27
C GLU A 37 32.03 -18.61 40.43
N GLN A 38 31.67 -19.07 39.22
CA GLN A 38 32.57 -19.71 38.25
C GLN A 38 33.08 -18.74 37.17
N GLU A 39 33.03 -17.43 37.42
CA GLU A 39 33.44 -16.35 36.52
C GLU A 39 32.73 -16.33 35.14
N ASN A 40 31.57 -16.98 35.02
CA ASN A 40 30.74 -16.96 33.82
C ASN A 40 29.59 -15.94 33.97
N MET A 41 29.32 -15.16 32.92
CA MET A 41 28.16 -14.24 32.89
C MET A 41 26.87 -15.04 32.66
N ALA A 42 25.85 -14.82 33.51
CA ALA A 42 24.54 -15.47 33.40
C ALA A 42 23.39 -14.45 33.49
N LEU A 43 22.32 -14.72 32.77
CA LEU A 43 21.02 -14.06 32.89
C LEU A 43 20.25 -14.68 34.05
N VAL A 44 19.93 -13.84 35.04
CA VAL A 44 19.21 -14.24 36.24
C VAL A 44 17.90 -13.47 36.31
N VAL A 45 16.78 -14.16 36.46
CA VAL A 45 15.46 -13.55 36.69
C VAL A 45 14.96 -13.93 38.07
N ILE A 46 14.71 -12.92 38.90
CA ILE A 46 14.16 -13.10 40.26
C ILE A 46 12.67 -12.75 40.22
N SER A 47 11.83 -13.67 40.71
CA SER A 47 10.38 -13.55 40.78
C SER A 47 9.93 -12.35 41.61
N GLU A 48 8.99 -11.57 41.10
CA GLU A 48 8.41 -10.47 41.87
C GLU A 48 7.37 -10.92 42.92
N THR A 49 6.88 -12.17 42.82
CA THR A 49 5.83 -12.68 43.74
C THR A 49 6.41 -13.25 45.03
N ASP A 50 7.54 -13.94 44.96
CA ASP A 50 8.11 -14.67 46.11
C ASP A 50 9.64 -14.56 46.23
N GLY A 51 10.30 -13.84 45.32
CA GLY A 51 11.75 -13.65 45.33
C GLY A 51 12.56 -14.91 44.95
N SER A 52 11.90 -15.95 44.44
CA SER A 52 12.56 -17.16 43.95
C SER A 52 13.25 -16.92 42.59
N TYR A 53 14.15 -17.82 42.20
CA TYR A 53 14.77 -17.80 40.87
C TYR A 53 13.77 -18.35 39.84
N LEU A 54 13.39 -17.53 38.87
CA LEU A 54 12.62 -17.97 37.69
C LEU A 54 13.54 -18.47 36.58
N LEU A 55 14.72 -17.88 36.45
CA LEU A 55 15.73 -18.24 35.45
C LEU A 55 17.12 -18.01 36.00
N GLU A 56 18.02 -18.94 35.73
CA GLU A 56 19.47 -18.76 35.77
C GLU A 56 20.04 -19.45 34.52
N SER A 57 20.36 -18.65 33.50
CA SER A 57 20.82 -19.13 32.19
C SER A 57 22.20 -18.55 31.90
N LYS A 58 23.18 -19.42 31.65
CA LYS A 58 24.54 -18.97 31.31
C LYS A 58 24.54 -18.41 29.90
N ILE A 59 25.14 -17.23 29.70
CA ILE A 59 25.34 -16.70 28.34
C ILE A 59 26.47 -17.50 27.68
N GLN A 60 26.10 -18.45 26.81
CA GLN A 60 27.08 -19.25 26.09
C GLN A 60 27.62 -18.51 24.87
N PRO A 61 28.89 -18.71 24.46
CA PRO A 61 29.46 -18.03 23.31
C PRO A 61 28.80 -18.38 21.96
N ASP A 62 28.21 -19.56 21.87
CA ASP A 62 27.68 -20.23 20.67
C ASP A 62 26.14 -20.24 20.59
N THR A 63 25.43 -19.89 21.67
CA THR A 63 23.97 -19.74 21.63
C THR A 63 23.56 -18.57 20.74
N ALA A 64 22.62 -18.81 19.82
CA ALA A 64 22.00 -17.78 19.01
C ALA A 64 20.93 -17.02 19.82
N TYR A 65 21.28 -15.86 20.36
CA TYR A 65 20.30 -14.95 20.93
C TYR A 65 19.72 -14.07 19.82
N GLN A 66 18.41 -13.84 19.86
CA GLN A 66 17.68 -13.02 18.91
C GLN A 66 16.94 -11.91 19.63
N LYS A 67 17.12 -10.67 19.19
CA LYS A 67 16.34 -9.53 19.62
C LYS A 67 15.18 -9.33 18.66
N GLN A 68 13.97 -9.22 19.19
CA GLN A 68 12.74 -9.06 18.41
C GLN A 68 11.94 -7.89 18.95
N GLN A 69 11.32 -7.12 18.05
CA GLN A 69 10.37 -6.03 18.39
C GLN A 69 10.91 -5.05 19.46
N GLU A 70 12.23 -4.83 19.48
CA GLU A 70 12.97 -3.97 20.42
C GLU A 70 12.91 -4.33 21.92
N THR A 71 12.00 -5.22 22.33
CA THR A 71 11.68 -5.51 23.74
C THR A 71 11.63 -7.00 24.07
N LEU A 72 11.98 -7.87 23.11
CA LEU A 72 12.03 -9.32 23.30
C LEU A 72 13.44 -9.84 23.02
N ILE A 73 13.90 -10.77 23.86
CA ILE A 73 15.12 -11.56 23.62
C ILE A 73 14.73 -13.04 23.65
N VAL A 74 15.02 -13.78 22.57
CA VAL A 74 14.66 -15.19 22.39
C VAL A 74 15.92 -16.01 22.14
N TRP A 75 16.03 -17.20 22.75
CA TRP A 75 17.13 -18.14 22.52
C TRP A 75 16.73 -19.58 22.88
N SER A 76 17.51 -20.54 22.41
CA SER A 76 17.36 -21.96 22.76
C SER A 76 18.40 -22.36 23.80
N GLU A 77 17.96 -22.92 24.92
CA GLU A 77 18.76 -23.44 26.03
C GLU A 77 18.91 -24.97 25.89
N GLY A 78 19.82 -25.41 25.02
CA GLY A 78 19.94 -26.84 24.66
C GLY A 78 18.93 -27.27 23.59
N GLU A 79 18.78 -28.59 23.38
CA GLU A 79 18.12 -29.15 22.19
C GLU A 79 16.58 -28.95 22.12
N ASN A 80 15.89 -28.66 23.23
CA ASN A 80 14.41 -28.58 23.26
C ASN A 80 13.86 -27.57 24.28
N MET A 81 14.57 -26.47 24.54
CA MET A 81 14.10 -25.46 25.50
C MET A 81 14.24 -24.05 24.92
N ASP A 82 13.21 -23.59 24.22
CA ASP A 82 13.17 -22.21 23.74
C ASP A 82 12.64 -21.29 24.83
N LEU A 83 13.40 -20.24 25.11
CA LEU A 83 13.13 -19.25 26.13
C LEU A 83 12.98 -17.88 25.50
N ALA A 84 12.10 -17.06 26.09
CA ALA A 84 11.98 -15.66 25.72
C ALA A 84 11.82 -14.76 26.96
N LEU A 85 12.55 -13.64 26.96
CA LEU A 85 12.38 -12.56 27.93
C LEU A 85 11.68 -11.39 27.25
N SER A 86 10.48 -11.07 27.73
CA SER A 86 9.72 -9.89 27.31
C SER A 86 9.93 -8.78 28.32
N PHE A 87 10.56 -7.69 27.87
CA PHE A 87 10.90 -6.55 28.69
C PHE A 87 9.75 -5.54 28.70
N GLN A 88 9.48 -4.98 29.88
CA GLN A 88 8.52 -3.89 30.01
C GLN A 88 9.00 -2.60 29.34
N GLU A 89 10.32 -2.36 29.32
CA GLU A 89 10.93 -1.17 28.75
C GLU A 89 12.07 -1.54 27.79
N LYS A 90 12.11 -0.86 26.63
CA LYS A 90 13.17 -1.01 25.63
C LYS A 90 14.57 -0.82 26.20
N VAL A 91 14.73 0.19 27.06
CA VAL A 91 16.03 0.51 27.67
C VAL A 91 16.57 -0.68 28.49
N GLY A 92 15.70 -1.44 29.15
CA GLY A 92 16.07 -2.66 29.86
C GLY A 92 16.51 -3.78 28.93
N CYS A 93 15.83 -3.93 27.80
CA CYS A 93 16.18 -4.89 26.76
C CYS A 93 17.56 -4.55 26.17
N ASP A 94 17.78 -3.28 25.83
CA ASP A 94 19.06 -2.77 25.31
C ASP A 94 20.22 -3.05 26.28
N ASP A 95 20.05 -2.78 27.59
CA ASP A 95 21.08 -3.04 28.60
C ASP A 95 21.49 -4.53 28.70
N VAL A 96 20.51 -5.44 28.56
CA VAL A 96 20.78 -6.89 28.61
C VAL A 96 21.37 -7.36 27.29
N TRP A 97 20.88 -6.85 26.16
CA TRP A 97 21.38 -7.17 24.83
C TRP A 97 22.85 -6.79 24.66
N GLU A 98 23.25 -5.59 25.10
CA GLU A 98 24.64 -5.14 25.08
C GLU A 98 25.56 -6.09 25.84
N LYS A 99 25.11 -6.62 26.98
CA LYS A 99 25.89 -7.59 27.77
C LYS A 99 26.01 -8.94 27.08
N ILE A 100 24.94 -9.44 26.47
CA ILE A 100 24.98 -10.68 25.68
C ILE A 100 25.98 -10.52 24.52
N CYS A 101 25.88 -9.42 23.78
CA CYS A 101 26.79 -9.11 22.68
C CYS A 101 28.24 -8.98 23.15
N ALA A 102 28.48 -8.31 24.29
CA ALA A 102 29.81 -8.18 24.86
C ALA A 102 30.44 -9.53 25.24
N VAL A 103 29.66 -10.47 25.78
CA VAL A 103 30.12 -11.83 26.09
C VAL A 103 30.47 -12.61 24.82
N GLN A 104 29.68 -12.45 23.75
CA GLN A 104 29.89 -13.16 22.49
C GLN A 104 30.83 -12.44 21.50
N GLY A 105 31.35 -11.26 21.85
CA GLY A 105 32.20 -10.46 20.98
C GLY A 105 31.49 -9.92 19.73
N LYS A 106 30.17 -9.67 19.83
CA LYS A 106 29.33 -9.15 18.75
C LYS A 106 29.07 -7.66 18.92
N ASP A 107 28.77 -6.97 17.83
CA ASP A 107 28.34 -5.58 17.86
C ASP A 107 26.87 -5.51 18.34
N PRO A 108 26.51 -4.68 19.34
CA PRO A 108 25.14 -4.58 19.83
C PRO A 108 24.08 -4.14 18.81
N SER A 109 24.48 -3.67 17.62
CA SER A 109 23.58 -3.34 16.51
C SER A 109 23.04 -4.57 15.75
N VAL A 110 23.56 -5.77 16.02
CA VAL A 110 22.99 -7.00 15.43
C VAL A 110 21.66 -7.34 16.11
N GLU A 111 20.73 -7.90 15.33
CA GLU A 111 19.46 -8.44 15.85
C GLU A 111 19.56 -9.94 16.17
N ILE A 112 20.61 -10.62 15.69
CA ILE A 112 20.90 -12.02 16.02
C ILE A 112 22.40 -12.21 16.25
N THR A 113 22.77 -12.91 17.31
CA THR A 113 24.17 -13.00 17.73
C THR A 113 24.96 -14.12 17.06
N GLN A 114 24.30 -15.23 16.69
CA GLN A 114 24.91 -16.35 15.95
C GLN A 114 24.03 -16.72 14.75
N GLU A 115 24.64 -17.16 13.65
CA GLU A 115 23.90 -17.67 12.50
C GLU A 115 23.24 -19.01 12.91
N VAL A 116 21.92 -19.07 12.96
CA VAL A 116 21.19 -20.32 13.22
C VAL A 116 21.35 -21.20 11.98
N VAL A 117 22.18 -22.23 12.09
CA VAL A 117 22.26 -23.29 11.10
C VAL A 117 21.08 -24.21 11.37
N ASP A 118 20.11 -24.28 10.46
CA ASP A 118 18.96 -25.17 10.59
C ASP A 118 19.47 -26.63 10.50
N GLU A 119 19.63 -27.29 11.65
CA GLU A 119 20.02 -28.70 11.75
C GLU A 119 18.85 -29.63 11.37
N SER A 120 18.38 -29.52 10.13
CA SER A 120 17.42 -30.48 9.55
C SER A 120 17.97 -31.22 8.32
N ASP A 121 19.30 -31.30 8.20
CA ASP A 121 19.99 -32.13 7.21
C ASP A 121 20.77 -33.26 7.91
N ASP A 122 20.06 -34.28 8.39
CA ASP A 122 20.63 -35.59 8.70
C ASP A 122 20.09 -36.59 7.66
N VAL A 123 20.80 -36.80 6.54
CA VAL A 123 21.40 -38.11 6.18
C VAL A 123 22.35 -37.99 4.99
N ASP A 124 23.54 -38.55 5.19
CA ASP A 124 24.42 -39.21 4.21
C ASP A 124 25.14 -38.35 3.15
N ASP A 125 26.37 -37.91 3.45
CA ASP A 125 27.53 -38.51 2.79
C ASP A 125 28.86 -38.08 3.43
N THR A 126 29.81 -39.00 3.37
CA THR A 126 31.09 -38.95 4.07
C THR A 126 32.13 -38.14 3.27
N ASP A 127 33.06 -37.50 3.99
CA ASP A 127 34.32 -36.89 3.56
C ASP A 127 34.34 -35.43 3.07
N GLY A 128 34.96 -34.58 3.89
CA GLY A 128 35.84 -33.51 3.40
C GLY A 128 35.46 -32.08 3.78
N TYR A 129 35.97 -31.63 4.94
CA TYR A 129 36.12 -30.23 5.34
C TYR A 129 36.21 -29.24 4.16
N THR A 130 35.14 -28.49 3.93
CA THR A 130 35.20 -27.18 3.25
C THR A 130 34.51 -26.15 4.14
N PRO A 131 35.15 -25.01 4.46
CA PRO A 131 34.54 -24.02 5.35
C PRO A 131 33.36 -23.34 4.66
N THR A 132 32.20 -23.34 5.31
CA THR A 132 30.89 -22.84 4.87
C THR A 132 30.84 -21.34 4.54
N MET A 133 31.95 -20.61 4.68
CA MET A 133 32.08 -19.20 4.25
C MET A 133 31.95 -18.98 2.73
N MET A 134 31.88 -20.05 1.91
CA MET A 134 31.70 -19.93 0.46
C MET A 134 30.25 -20.01 -0.03
N GLN A 135 29.27 -20.38 0.80
CA GLN A 135 27.86 -20.45 0.35
C GLN A 135 27.14 -19.10 0.32
N SER A 136 27.70 -18.06 0.95
CA SER A 136 27.22 -16.67 0.82
C SER A 136 27.51 -16.05 -0.55
N ILE A 137 28.30 -16.71 -1.41
CA ILE A 137 28.71 -16.24 -2.74
C ILE A 137 28.05 -17.05 -3.87
N GLN A 138 27.37 -18.17 -3.59
CA GLN A 138 26.75 -18.93 -4.68
C GLN A 138 25.53 -18.17 -5.23
N PRO A 139 25.53 -17.83 -6.55
CA PRO A 139 24.37 -17.22 -7.18
C PRO A 139 23.19 -18.18 -7.06
N LEU A 140 22.03 -17.65 -6.67
CA LEU A 140 20.79 -18.41 -6.74
C LEU A 140 20.61 -18.84 -8.21
N SER A 141 20.55 -20.14 -8.46
CA SER A 141 20.40 -20.72 -9.78
C SER A 141 19.04 -21.40 -9.83
N LEU A 142 18.05 -20.75 -10.44
CA LEU A 142 16.84 -21.46 -10.82
C LEU A 142 17.16 -22.45 -11.97
N PRO A 143 16.51 -23.62 -11.99
CA PRO A 143 16.68 -24.56 -13.08
C PRO A 143 16.16 -23.97 -14.40
N PRO A 144 16.57 -24.46 -15.58
CA PRO A 144 16.03 -24.01 -16.84
C PRO A 144 14.50 -24.13 -16.89
N CYS A 145 13.83 -23.13 -17.47
CA CYS A 145 12.39 -23.13 -17.68
C CYS A 145 11.99 -24.25 -18.66
N GLU A 146 11.64 -25.40 -18.12
CA GLU A 146 11.20 -26.59 -18.85
C GLU A 146 9.98 -27.21 -18.15
N LEU A 147 9.03 -27.75 -18.92
CA LEU A 147 7.79 -28.34 -18.37
C LEU A 147 8.07 -29.38 -17.28
N SER A 148 9.08 -30.24 -17.48
CA SER A 148 9.46 -31.29 -16.55
C SER A 148 10.12 -30.82 -15.25
N ARG A 149 10.51 -29.54 -15.16
CA ARG A 149 11.20 -28.97 -13.99
C ARG A 149 10.37 -27.93 -13.24
N LEU A 150 9.12 -27.70 -13.64
CA LEU A 150 8.28 -26.66 -13.04
C LEU A 150 8.00 -26.89 -11.55
N GLU A 151 7.86 -28.14 -11.11
CA GLU A 151 7.72 -28.50 -9.69
C GLU A 151 8.96 -28.04 -8.89
N GLU A 152 10.16 -28.34 -9.39
CA GLU A 152 11.43 -27.90 -8.79
C GLU A 152 11.53 -26.36 -8.75
N VAL A 153 11.05 -25.67 -9.78
CA VAL A 153 10.99 -24.19 -9.79
C VAL A 153 10.04 -23.67 -8.72
N VAL A 154 8.85 -24.26 -8.56
CA VAL A 154 7.88 -23.88 -7.51
C VAL A 154 8.54 -23.99 -6.14
N ASP A 155 9.20 -25.10 -5.84
CA ASP A 155 9.83 -25.32 -4.54
C ASP A 155 10.94 -24.31 -4.27
N LEU A 156 11.82 -24.08 -5.25
CA LEU A 156 12.93 -23.13 -5.11
C LEU A 156 12.45 -21.68 -4.97
N VAL A 157 11.42 -21.28 -5.72
CA VAL A 157 10.81 -19.95 -5.59
C VAL A 157 10.15 -19.82 -4.22
N SER A 158 9.42 -20.84 -3.75
CA SER A 158 8.78 -20.85 -2.43
C SER A 158 9.78 -20.67 -1.30
N GLN A 159 10.87 -21.44 -1.34
CA GLN A 159 11.97 -21.35 -0.37
C GLN A 159 12.68 -20.00 -0.44
N ALA A 160 12.85 -19.44 -1.64
CA ALA A 160 13.50 -18.14 -1.81
C ALA A 160 12.63 -17.00 -1.29
N VAL A 161 11.32 -17.02 -1.54
CA VAL A 161 10.37 -16.01 -1.06
C VAL A 161 10.25 -16.01 0.46
N ALA A 162 10.29 -17.18 1.09
CA ALA A 162 10.23 -17.33 2.55
C ALA A 162 11.44 -16.73 3.29
N SER A 163 12.60 -16.63 2.63
CA SER A 163 13.85 -16.14 3.23
C SER A 163 14.26 -14.77 2.67
N PRO A 164 14.29 -13.69 3.47
CA PRO A 164 14.65 -12.34 3.00
C PRO A 164 15.94 -12.26 2.15
N PRO A 165 17.09 -12.87 2.55
CA PRO A 165 18.31 -12.81 1.74
C PRO A 165 18.26 -13.68 0.47
N LYS A 166 17.45 -14.74 0.44
CA LYS A 166 17.24 -15.52 -0.79
C LYS A 166 16.29 -14.80 -1.74
N ARG A 167 15.28 -14.11 -1.21
CA ARG A 167 14.34 -13.28 -1.97
C ARG A 167 15.05 -12.17 -2.73
N GLU A 168 16.01 -11.49 -2.11
CA GLU A 168 16.80 -10.46 -2.81
C GLU A 168 17.67 -11.05 -3.93
N ARG A 169 18.27 -12.22 -3.70
CA ARG A 169 19.01 -12.95 -4.75
C ARG A 169 18.12 -13.42 -5.89
N LEU A 170 16.89 -13.87 -5.59
CA LEU A 170 15.89 -14.24 -6.59
C LEU A 170 15.54 -13.05 -7.48
N VAL A 171 15.26 -11.89 -6.88
CA VAL A 171 14.95 -10.67 -7.62
C VAL A 171 16.12 -10.27 -8.52
N ALA A 172 17.34 -10.24 -7.98
CA ALA A 172 18.53 -9.92 -8.77
C ALA A 172 18.78 -10.93 -9.92
N PHE A 173 18.49 -12.21 -9.71
CA PHE A 173 18.57 -13.23 -10.77
C PHE A 173 17.51 -12.98 -11.85
N LEU A 174 16.25 -12.73 -11.48
CA LEU A 174 15.18 -12.48 -12.44
C LEU A 174 15.40 -11.21 -13.26
N GLU A 175 16.00 -10.17 -12.66
CA GLU A 175 16.32 -8.91 -13.34
C GLU A 175 17.52 -9.02 -14.28
N SER A 176 18.50 -9.86 -13.95
CA SER A 176 19.72 -10.05 -14.75
C SER A 176 19.58 -11.11 -15.84
N THR A 177 18.47 -11.84 -15.86
CA THR A 177 18.23 -12.94 -16.80
C THR A 177 16.91 -12.74 -17.55
N ASN A 178 16.73 -13.47 -18.66
CA ASN A 178 15.47 -13.45 -19.41
C ASN A 178 14.45 -14.48 -18.88
N TYR A 179 14.54 -14.84 -17.59
CA TYR A 179 13.83 -15.98 -17.03
C TYR A 179 12.31 -15.80 -17.03
N LEU A 180 11.82 -14.58 -16.78
CA LEU A 180 10.38 -14.27 -16.84
C LEU A 180 9.79 -14.53 -18.23
N HIS A 181 10.47 -14.10 -19.29
CA HIS A 181 10.04 -14.38 -20.66
C HIS A 181 10.11 -15.89 -20.98
N GLN A 182 11.11 -16.60 -20.47
CA GLN A 182 11.18 -18.05 -20.63
C GLN A 182 10.02 -18.78 -19.91
N LEU A 183 9.57 -18.29 -18.75
CA LEU A 183 8.37 -18.81 -18.08
C LEU A 183 7.11 -18.59 -18.94
N VAL A 184 7.00 -17.43 -19.59
CA VAL A 184 5.89 -17.15 -20.52
C VAL A 184 5.95 -18.06 -21.75
N ASP A 185 7.13 -18.30 -22.32
CA ASP A 185 7.29 -19.24 -23.44
C ASP A 185 6.87 -20.68 -23.07
N VAL A 186 7.20 -21.11 -21.85
CA VAL A 186 6.75 -22.40 -21.31
C VAL A 186 5.25 -22.40 -21.06
N PHE A 187 4.68 -21.30 -20.57
CA PHE A 187 3.25 -21.13 -20.41
C PHE A 187 2.49 -21.29 -21.73
N HIS A 188 2.92 -20.64 -22.81
CA HIS A 188 2.27 -20.80 -24.11
C HIS A 188 2.30 -22.27 -24.59
N LYS A 189 3.43 -22.95 -24.41
CA LYS A 189 3.54 -24.39 -24.74
C LYS A 189 2.63 -25.26 -23.88
N ALA A 190 2.57 -24.99 -22.57
CA ALA A 190 1.71 -25.74 -21.64
C ALA A 190 0.22 -25.52 -21.97
N GLU A 191 -0.15 -24.28 -22.32
CA GLU A 191 -1.51 -23.91 -22.73
C GLU A 191 -1.90 -24.60 -24.05
N ASP A 192 -1.01 -24.62 -25.04
CA ASP A 192 -1.24 -25.31 -26.32
C ASP A 192 -1.37 -26.83 -26.17
N LEU A 193 -0.64 -27.42 -25.22
CA LEU A 193 -0.71 -28.86 -24.91
C LEU A 193 -1.88 -29.23 -23.98
N GLU A 194 -2.61 -28.23 -23.46
CA GLU A 194 -3.62 -28.39 -22.41
C GLU A 194 -3.08 -29.12 -21.16
N ASP A 195 -1.79 -28.91 -20.85
CA ASP A 195 -1.11 -29.53 -19.71
C ASP A 195 -1.45 -28.79 -18.41
N MET A 196 -2.54 -29.21 -17.77
CA MET A 196 -3.06 -28.61 -16.55
C MET A 196 -2.10 -28.67 -15.36
N GLU A 197 -1.26 -29.71 -15.28
CA GLU A 197 -0.31 -29.84 -14.18
C GLU A 197 0.77 -28.76 -14.28
N SER A 198 1.38 -28.61 -15.46
CA SER A 198 2.34 -27.53 -15.73
C SER A 198 1.71 -26.15 -15.53
N LEU A 199 0.46 -25.95 -15.97
CA LEU A 199 -0.26 -24.68 -15.81
C LEU A 199 -0.52 -24.32 -14.35
N HIS A 200 -0.81 -25.29 -13.48
CA HIS A 200 -0.95 -25.07 -12.05
C HIS A 200 0.39 -24.69 -11.39
N HIS A 201 1.50 -25.33 -11.78
CA HIS A 201 2.83 -24.94 -11.29
C HIS A 201 3.19 -23.51 -11.73
N LEU A 202 2.94 -23.16 -13.00
CA LEU A 202 3.15 -21.80 -13.51
C LEU A 202 2.30 -20.76 -12.77
N TYR A 203 1.03 -21.08 -12.48
CA TYR A 203 0.17 -20.25 -11.64
C TYR A 203 0.82 -19.94 -10.29
N GLU A 204 1.32 -20.96 -9.59
CA GLU A 204 1.91 -20.78 -8.26
C GLU A 204 3.23 -20.01 -8.32
N ILE A 205 4.10 -20.28 -9.31
CA ILE A 205 5.31 -19.49 -9.55
C ILE A 205 4.94 -18.02 -9.73
N MET A 206 4.06 -17.71 -10.67
CA MET A 206 3.72 -16.32 -11.00
C MET A 206 3.05 -15.60 -9.83
N ARG A 207 2.16 -16.29 -9.10
CA ARG A 207 1.53 -15.77 -7.89
C ARG A 207 2.59 -15.42 -6.84
N GLN A 208 3.55 -16.29 -6.58
CA GLN A 208 4.62 -16.04 -5.61
C GLN A 208 5.52 -14.89 -6.04
N LEU A 209 5.88 -14.80 -7.32
CA LEU A 209 6.67 -13.70 -7.87
C LEU A 209 5.97 -12.34 -7.70
N ILE A 210 4.66 -12.27 -7.91
CA ILE A 210 3.89 -11.04 -7.64
C ILE A 210 3.90 -10.70 -6.15
N LEU A 211 3.82 -11.70 -5.27
CA LEU A 211 3.82 -11.53 -3.81
C LEU A 211 5.21 -11.24 -3.21
N VAL A 212 6.30 -11.31 -4.00
CA VAL A 212 7.63 -10.82 -3.60
C VAL A 212 7.58 -9.33 -3.20
N ASN A 213 6.63 -8.58 -3.77
CA ASN A 213 6.34 -7.18 -3.43
C ASN A 213 7.58 -6.28 -3.57
N LYS A 214 8.19 -6.31 -4.77
CA LYS A 214 9.34 -5.47 -5.17
C LYS A 214 9.00 -4.69 -6.43
N HIS A 215 9.29 -3.38 -6.41
CA HIS A 215 8.89 -2.46 -7.47
C HIS A 215 9.53 -2.80 -8.83
N SER A 216 10.82 -3.06 -8.87
CA SER A 216 11.57 -3.40 -10.10
C SER A 216 11.04 -4.68 -10.79
N LEU A 217 10.60 -5.66 -10.00
CA LEU A 217 9.96 -6.85 -10.53
C LEU A 217 8.60 -6.53 -11.16
N TYR A 218 7.84 -5.58 -10.62
CA TYR A 218 6.58 -5.11 -11.21
C TYR A 218 6.78 -4.35 -12.52
N GLU A 219 7.86 -3.57 -12.66
CA GLU A 219 8.21 -2.94 -13.94
C GLU A 219 8.39 -3.98 -15.05
N SER A 220 9.00 -5.13 -14.71
CA SER A 220 9.13 -6.25 -15.64
C SER A 220 7.79 -6.96 -15.84
N LEU A 221 7.21 -7.53 -14.79
CA LEU A 221 5.97 -8.34 -14.83
C LEU A 221 4.79 -7.63 -15.50
N PHE A 222 4.67 -6.32 -15.29
CA PHE A 222 3.55 -5.53 -15.79
C PHE A 222 3.89 -4.71 -17.03
N ALA A 223 5.04 -4.96 -17.67
CA ALA A 223 5.34 -4.41 -18.99
C ALA A 223 4.25 -4.76 -20.01
N ASP A 224 4.00 -3.88 -20.99
CA ASP A 224 2.87 -3.99 -21.91
C ASP A 224 2.87 -5.30 -22.73
N ASP A 225 4.06 -5.80 -23.06
CA ASP A 225 4.29 -7.03 -23.82
C ASP A 225 4.11 -8.30 -22.98
N MET A 226 4.19 -8.24 -21.65
CA MET A 226 4.10 -9.41 -20.77
C MET A 226 2.83 -9.45 -19.89
N LEU A 227 2.22 -8.30 -19.60
CA LEU A 227 1.13 -8.18 -18.63
C LEU A 227 -0.08 -9.09 -18.93
N LEU A 228 -0.46 -9.22 -20.21
CA LEU A 228 -1.57 -10.11 -20.59
C LEU A 228 -1.22 -11.59 -20.44
N ASP A 229 0.05 -11.97 -20.60
CA ASP A 229 0.50 -13.34 -20.40
C ASP A 229 0.58 -13.67 -18.91
N VAL A 230 1.03 -12.73 -18.07
CA VAL A 230 0.94 -12.84 -16.61
C VAL A 230 -0.51 -13.08 -16.16
N ILE A 231 -1.45 -12.29 -16.69
CA ILE A 231 -2.88 -12.50 -16.40
C ILE A 231 -3.36 -13.85 -16.92
N GLY A 232 -2.85 -14.30 -18.07
CA GLY A 232 -3.13 -15.62 -18.65
C GLY A 232 -2.69 -16.77 -17.75
N ILE A 233 -1.49 -16.69 -17.19
CA ILE A 233 -0.98 -17.66 -16.21
C ILE A 233 -1.87 -17.68 -14.96
N LEU A 234 -2.28 -16.51 -14.48
CA LEU A 234 -3.16 -16.38 -13.30
C LEU A 234 -4.59 -16.94 -13.52
N GLU A 235 -5.01 -17.24 -14.75
CA GLU A 235 -6.30 -17.90 -15.02
C GLU A 235 -6.36 -19.31 -14.44
N TYR A 236 -5.21 -19.98 -14.32
CA TYR A 236 -5.08 -21.42 -14.01
C TYR A 236 -4.92 -21.70 -12.52
N ASN A 237 -5.71 -21.01 -11.68
CA ASN A 237 -5.78 -21.32 -10.25
C ASN A 237 -6.24 -22.77 -10.03
N PRO A 238 -5.53 -23.57 -9.21
CA PRO A 238 -5.92 -24.95 -8.89
C PRO A 238 -7.34 -25.11 -8.31
N SER A 239 -7.87 -24.06 -7.66
CA SER A 239 -9.24 -24.03 -7.13
C SER A 239 -10.32 -23.85 -8.20
N GLY A 240 -9.94 -23.47 -9.43
CA GLY A 240 -10.86 -23.27 -10.54
C GLY A 240 -10.38 -22.20 -11.52
N ARG A 241 -10.59 -22.48 -12.81
CA ARG A 241 -10.16 -21.58 -13.89
C ARG A 241 -11.11 -20.40 -14.06
N THR A 242 -10.55 -19.18 -14.10
CA THR A 242 -11.29 -17.95 -14.45
C THR A 242 -10.71 -17.32 -15.70
N LYS A 243 -11.55 -17.00 -16.70
CA LYS A 243 -11.12 -16.45 -17.99
C LYS A 243 -10.88 -14.93 -17.93
N HIS A 244 -9.81 -14.52 -17.25
CA HIS A 244 -9.46 -13.12 -17.04
C HIS A 244 -9.13 -12.37 -18.34
N ARG A 245 -8.35 -12.98 -19.24
CA ARG A 245 -7.99 -12.37 -20.54
C ARG A 245 -9.21 -12.11 -21.41
N ASP A 246 -10.17 -13.05 -21.43
CA ASP A 246 -11.43 -12.88 -22.18
C ASP A 246 -12.25 -11.71 -21.64
N PHE A 247 -12.33 -11.56 -20.31
CA PHE A 247 -13.00 -10.40 -19.71
C PHE A 247 -12.30 -9.10 -20.10
N LEU A 248 -10.98 -9.03 -19.95
CA LEU A 248 -10.22 -7.79 -20.22
C LEU A 248 -10.16 -7.42 -21.70
N ARG A 249 -10.20 -8.39 -22.63
CA ARG A 249 -10.19 -8.13 -24.08
C ARG A 249 -11.58 -7.83 -24.64
N ASN A 250 -12.62 -8.53 -24.16
CA ASN A 250 -13.92 -8.54 -24.83
C ASN A 250 -15.05 -7.91 -24.01
N LYS A 251 -14.91 -7.78 -22.69
CA LYS A 251 -15.98 -7.29 -21.80
C LYS A 251 -15.63 -5.97 -21.12
N ALA A 252 -14.37 -5.77 -20.73
CA ALA A 252 -13.88 -4.50 -20.23
C ALA A 252 -13.81 -3.50 -21.40
N THR A 253 -14.72 -2.54 -21.43
CA THR A 253 -14.74 -1.50 -22.45
C THR A 253 -13.94 -0.29 -21.98
N PHE A 254 -12.84 0.01 -22.66
CA PHE A 254 -12.18 1.30 -22.50
C PHE A 254 -13.02 2.37 -23.20
N LYS A 255 -13.52 3.33 -22.41
CA LYS A 255 -14.38 4.40 -22.88
C LYS A 255 -13.60 5.70 -22.91
N GLU A 256 -13.18 6.12 -24.09
CA GLU A 256 -12.61 7.44 -24.30
C GLU A 256 -13.73 8.49 -24.31
N VAL A 257 -13.82 9.27 -23.23
CA VAL A 257 -14.74 10.41 -23.18
C VAL A 257 -14.31 11.53 -24.11
N LEU A 258 -13.01 11.62 -24.40
CA LEU A 258 -12.42 12.48 -25.41
C LEU A 258 -11.24 11.74 -26.05
N PRO A 259 -10.98 11.93 -27.35
CA PRO A 259 -9.82 11.34 -28.01
C PRO A 259 -8.52 11.71 -27.29
N LEU A 260 -7.79 10.69 -26.85
CA LEU A 260 -6.44 10.81 -26.27
C LEU A 260 -5.41 10.58 -27.39
N HIS A 261 -4.63 11.61 -27.72
CA HIS A 261 -3.64 11.51 -28.80
C HIS A 261 -2.31 10.87 -28.35
N ASN A 262 -2.04 10.90 -27.04
CA ASN A 262 -0.83 10.30 -26.47
C ASN A 262 -1.04 8.79 -26.27
N THR A 263 -0.38 7.97 -27.09
CA THR A 263 -0.46 6.51 -27.01
C THR A 263 0.14 5.97 -25.71
N ASP A 264 1.20 6.59 -25.19
CA ASP A 264 1.85 6.15 -23.95
C ASP A 264 0.93 6.36 -22.74
N LEU A 265 0.16 7.46 -22.75
CA LEU A 265 -0.90 7.71 -21.77
C LEU A 265 -1.97 6.61 -21.81
N VAL A 266 -2.44 6.24 -23.01
CA VAL A 266 -3.42 5.16 -23.19
C VAL A 266 -2.87 3.83 -22.67
N THR A 267 -1.62 3.50 -23.01
CA THR A 267 -0.93 2.30 -22.48
C THR A 267 -0.86 2.32 -20.96
N LYS A 268 -0.53 3.47 -20.36
CA LYS A 268 -0.49 3.62 -18.89
C LYS A 268 -1.86 3.49 -18.23
N ILE A 269 -2.92 4.01 -18.84
CA ILE A 269 -4.30 3.81 -18.35
C ILE A 269 -4.65 2.32 -18.36
N HIS A 270 -4.36 1.61 -19.45
CA HIS A 270 -4.59 0.16 -19.54
C HIS A 270 -3.75 -0.62 -18.53
N GLN A 271 -2.46 -0.30 -18.39
CA GLN A 271 -1.57 -0.92 -17.41
C GLN A 271 -2.13 -0.75 -16.00
N THR A 272 -2.54 0.47 -15.62
CA THR A 272 -3.12 0.78 -14.31
C THR A 272 -4.36 -0.05 -14.03
N TYR A 273 -5.29 -0.09 -14.98
CA TYR A 273 -6.53 -0.87 -14.84
C TYR A 273 -6.26 -2.37 -14.71
N ARG A 274 -5.37 -2.91 -15.54
CA ARG A 274 -5.03 -4.35 -15.54
C ARG A 274 -4.28 -4.76 -14.27
N VAL A 275 -3.37 -3.93 -13.75
CA VAL A 275 -2.67 -4.21 -12.49
C VAL A 275 -3.62 -4.15 -11.30
N GLN A 276 -4.53 -3.15 -11.28
CA GLN A 276 -5.59 -3.10 -10.27
C GLN A 276 -6.53 -4.32 -10.37
N TYR A 277 -6.84 -4.78 -11.59
CA TYR A 277 -7.59 -6.02 -11.81
C TYR A 277 -6.85 -7.25 -11.25
N ILE A 278 -5.54 -7.37 -11.42
CA ILE A 278 -4.74 -8.45 -10.81
C ILE A 278 -4.91 -8.42 -9.29
N GLN A 279 -4.77 -7.25 -8.68
CA GLN A 279 -4.91 -7.06 -7.24
C GLN A 279 -6.30 -7.48 -6.73
N ASP A 280 -7.36 -7.08 -7.44
CA ASP A 280 -8.73 -7.22 -6.94
C ASP A 280 -9.37 -8.56 -7.32
N CYS A 281 -8.97 -9.18 -8.44
CA CYS A 281 -9.63 -10.34 -9.03
C CYS A 281 -8.75 -11.59 -9.15
N CYS A 282 -7.43 -11.46 -9.24
CA CYS A 282 -6.54 -12.61 -9.46
C CYS A 282 -5.85 -13.08 -8.18
N LEU A 283 -5.55 -12.16 -7.26
CA LEU A 283 -4.92 -12.47 -5.97
C LEU A 283 -5.97 -12.78 -4.89
N PRO A 284 -5.59 -13.47 -3.80
CA PRO A 284 -6.44 -13.63 -2.62
C PRO A 284 -6.97 -12.27 -2.12
N PRO A 285 -8.16 -12.23 -1.50
CA PRO A 285 -8.75 -11.00 -1.00
C PRO A 285 -7.77 -10.19 -0.13
N PRO A 286 -7.66 -8.86 -0.31
CA PRO A 286 -6.72 -8.02 0.43
C PRO A 286 -6.80 -8.13 1.96
N CYS A 287 -7.97 -8.50 2.50
CA CYS A 287 -8.19 -8.71 3.93
C CYS A 287 -7.45 -9.93 4.50
N LEU A 288 -6.96 -10.83 3.65
CA LEU A 288 -6.13 -11.97 4.05
C LEU A 288 -4.64 -11.60 4.15
N PHE A 289 -4.26 -10.40 3.73
CA PHE A 289 -2.91 -9.90 3.79
C PHE A 289 -2.75 -8.88 4.92
N ASP A 290 -1.55 -8.79 5.50
CA ASP A 290 -1.20 -7.65 6.33
C ASP A 290 -1.11 -6.35 5.49
N GLU A 291 -1.12 -5.19 6.14
CA GLU A 291 -1.07 -3.89 5.43
C GLU A 291 0.17 -3.73 4.53
N HIS A 292 1.23 -4.48 4.81
CA HIS A 292 2.55 -4.31 4.18
C HIS A 292 2.79 -5.23 2.97
N THR A 293 2.10 -6.38 2.89
CA THR A 293 2.34 -7.45 1.88
C THR A 293 2.15 -6.96 0.44
N LEU A 294 1.26 -5.99 0.20
CA LEU A 294 1.00 -5.43 -1.15
C LEU A 294 1.38 -3.94 -1.25
N SER A 295 2.23 -3.45 -0.36
CA SER A 295 2.60 -2.03 -0.30
C SER A 295 3.26 -1.53 -1.58
N GLN A 296 4.17 -2.30 -2.19
CA GLN A 296 4.83 -1.93 -3.44
C GLN A 296 3.87 -2.03 -4.64
N LEU A 297 2.91 -2.97 -4.61
CA LEU A 297 1.89 -3.09 -5.66
C LEU A 297 0.97 -1.86 -5.66
N LYS A 298 0.50 -1.47 -4.46
CA LYS A 298 -0.26 -0.24 -4.27
C LYS A 298 0.55 0.99 -4.69
N ALA A 299 1.83 1.05 -4.34
CA ALA A 299 2.71 2.13 -4.75
C ALA A 299 2.87 2.19 -6.28
N PHE A 300 3.02 1.05 -6.96
CA PHE A 300 3.09 0.97 -8.42
C PHE A 300 1.82 1.54 -9.08
N VAL A 301 0.63 1.15 -8.59
CA VAL A 301 -0.66 1.70 -9.07
C VAL A 301 -0.74 3.20 -8.83
N SER A 302 -0.32 3.68 -7.66
CA SER A 302 -0.31 5.12 -7.32
C SER A 302 0.65 5.92 -8.20
N ILE A 303 1.84 5.40 -8.50
CA ILE A 303 2.81 6.03 -9.41
C ILE A 303 2.21 6.16 -10.81
N ASN A 304 1.63 5.09 -11.34
CA ASN A 304 0.96 5.15 -12.65
C ASN A 304 -0.20 6.15 -12.66
N LYS A 305 -1.03 6.21 -11.61
CA LYS A 305 -2.09 7.21 -11.48
C LYS A 305 -1.54 8.63 -11.52
N MET A 306 -0.42 8.88 -10.85
CA MET A 306 0.25 10.18 -10.88
C MET A 306 0.80 10.53 -12.27
N GLU A 307 1.39 9.56 -12.99
CA GLU A 307 1.84 9.75 -14.37
C GLU A 307 0.68 10.09 -15.33
N ILE A 308 -0.44 9.38 -15.20
CA ILE A 308 -1.67 9.65 -15.95
C ILE A 308 -2.17 11.07 -15.67
N ILE A 309 -2.21 11.46 -14.38
CA ILE A 309 -2.67 12.79 -13.99
C ILE A 309 -1.78 13.86 -14.59
N ARG A 310 -0.47 13.71 -14.43
CA ARG A 310 0.50 14.66 -14.95
C ARG A 310 0.40 14.79 -16.47
N ALA A 311 0.30 13.69 -17.20
CA ALA A 311 0.18 13.71 -18.66
C ALA A 311 -1.09 14.43 -19.13
N LEU A 312 -2.21 14.26 -18.42
CA LEU A 312 -3.45 14.97 -18.70
C LEU A 312 -3.38 16.46 -18.34
N GLN A 313 -2.72 16.81 -17.24
CA GLN A 313 -2.53 18.22 -16.84
C GLN A 313 -1.60 18.98 -17.79
N GLU A 314 -0.58 18.33 -18.32
CA GLU A 314 0.37 18.94 -19.27
C GLU A 314 -0.23 19.08 -20.69
N ASP A 315 -1.32 18.36 -21.01
CA ASP A 315 -2.05 18.49 -22.28
C ASP A 315 -3.10 19.63 -22.22
N GLU A 316 -2.62 20.86 -22.45
CA GLU A 316 -3.45 22.08 -22.46
C GLU A 316 -4.60 22.00 -23.50
N GLU A 317 -4.37 21.35 -24.64
CA GLU A 317 -5.39 21.21 -25.69
C GLU A 317 -6.53 20.31 -25.22
N PHE A 318 -6.20 19.14 -24.64
CA PHE A 318 -7.17 18.24 -24.04
C PHE A 318 -7.99 18.94 -22.96
N MET A 319 -7.34 19.64 -22.03
CA MET A 319 -8.01 20.33 -20.93
C MET A 319 -8.92 21.44 -21.45
N CYS A 320 -8.48 22.23 -22.42
CA CYS A 320 -9.30 23.25 -23.07
C CYS A 320 -10.54 22.63 -23.75
N ARG A 321 -10.36 21.54 -24.50
CA ARG A 321 -11.46 20.81 -25.16
C ARG A 321 -12.45 20.24 -24.16
N LEU A 322 -11.97 19.64 -23.07
CA LEU A 322 -12.78 19.08 -22.00
C LEU A 322 -13.72 20.10 -21.38
N PHE A 323 -13.18 21.21 -20.88
CA PHE A 323 -14.00 22.23 -20.24
C PHE A 323 -14.88 22.99 -21.24
N THR A 324 -14.41 23.17 -22.48
CA THR A 324 -15.25 23.77 -23.55
C THR A 324 -16.45 22.87 -23.84
N ARG A 325 -16.27 21.56 -23.99
CA ARG A 325 -17.36 20.61 -24.27
C ARG A 325 -18.33 20.45 -23.11
N LEU A 326 -17.87 20.47 -21.87
CA LEU A 326 -18.75 20.44 -20.71
C LEU A 326 -19.75 21.61 -20.69
N LYS A 327 -19.31 22.80 -21.12
CA LYS A 327 -20.13 24.03 -21.15
C LYS A 327 -20.93 24.23 -22.45
N ALA A 328 -20.59 23.53 -23.52
CA ALA A 328 -21.18 23.79 -24.84
C ALA A 328 -22.64 23.33 -24.89
N ALA A 329 -23.52 24.16 -25.47
CA ALA A 329 -24.97 23.90 -25.53
C ALA A 329 -25.35 22.73 -26.46
N ASP A 330 -24.49 22.39 -27.42
CA ASP A 330 -24.66 21.29 -28.38
C ASP A 330 -24.25 19.91 -27.82
N THR A 331 -23.59 19.87 -26.67
CA THR A 331 -23.20 18.60 -26.02
C THR A 331 -24.45 17.86 -25.53
N ASP A 332 -24.59 16.61 -25.97
CA ASP A 332 -25.67 15.73 -25.55
C ASP A 332 -25.57 15.37 -24.06
N LEU A 333 -26.72 15.07 -23.43
CA LEU A 333 -26.79 14.82 -22.00
C LEU A 333 -25.93 13.63 -21.57
N THR A 334 -25.91 12.56 -22.38
CA THR A 334 -25.13 11.35 -22.12
C THR A 334 -23.63 11.61 -22.13
N HIS A 335 -23.13 12.29 -23.17
CA HIS A 335 -21.73 12.66 -23.27
C HIS A 335 -21.33 13.67 -22.19
N ARG A 336 -22.19 14.64 -21.89
CA ARG A 336 -21.93 15.58 -20.79
C ARG A 336 -21.80 14.85 -19.46
N ARG A 337 -22.66 13.86 -19.18
CA ARG A 337 -22.55 12.99 -18.00
C ARG A 337 -21.21 12.27 -17.95
N ASP A 338 -20.78 11.69 -19.06
CA ASP A 338 -19.49 11.00 -19.14
C ASP A 338 -18.30 11.94 -18.86
N LEU A 339 -18.33 13.15 -19.43
CA LEU A 339 -17.31 14.17 -19.17
C LEU A 339 -17.33 14.63 -17.70
N SER A 340 -18.51 14.80 -17.11
CA SER A 340 -18.65 15.17 -15.69
C SER A 340 -18.11 14.10 -14.76
N LEU A 341 -18.42 12.82 -15.03
CA LEU A 341 -17.89 11.69 -14.27
C LEU A 341 -16.38 11.55 -14.44
N PHE A 342 -15.85 11.83 -15.64
CA PHE A 342 -14.41 11.87 -15.87
C PHE A 342 -13.72 12.93 -14.99
N VAL A 343 -14.23 14.17 -14.97
CA VAL A 343 -13.64 15.24 -14.12
C VAL A 343 -13.78 14.90 -12.64
N LYS A 344 -14.92 14.34 -12.21
CA LYS A 344 -15.12 13.84 -10.84
C LYS A 344 -14.03 12.82 -10.46
N GLU A 345 -13.84 11.78 -11.28
CA GLU A 345 -12.83 10.75 -10.99
C GLU A 345 -11.42 11.34 -11.01
N PHE A 346 -11.16 12.29 -11.92
CA PHE A 346 -9.90 12.99 -12.01
C PHE A 346 -9.59 13.79 -10.74
N CYS A 347 -10.59 14.46 -10.15
CA CYS A 347 -10.48 15.09 -8.84
C CYS A 347 -10.21 14.06 -7.74
N ASN A 348 -11.00 12.98 -7.67
CA ASN A 348 -10.90 11.96 -6.62
C ASN A 348 -9.51 11.32 -6.56
N ILE A 349 -8.93 11.01 -7.71
CA ILE A 349 -7.57 10.45 -7.76
C ILE A 349 -6.54 11.52 -7.38
N SER A 350 -6.66 12.74 -7.91
CA SER A 350 -5.64 13.79 -7.72
C SER A 350 -5.56 14.28 -6.27
N ILE A 351 -6.69 14.35 -5.56
CA ILE A 351 -6.78 14.79 -4.16
C ILE A 351 -6.00 13.86 -3.21
N GLN A 352 -5.90 12.58 -3.55
CA GLN A 352 -5.16 11.59 -2.76
C GLN A 352 -3.64 11.73 -2.92
N THR A 353 -3.17 12.65 -3.76
CA THR A 353 -1.75 12.88 -4.04
C THR A 353 -1.23 14.17 -3.41
N ASP A 354 0.08 14.31 -3.34
CA ASP A 354 0.77 15.54 -2.96
C ASP A 354 0.64 16.65 -4.03
N GLN A 355 0.24 16.31 -5.26
CA GLN A 355 0.05 17.25 -6.38
C GLN A 355 -1.32 17.94 -6.40
N LYS A 356 -2.20 17.68 -5.41
CA LYS A 356 -3.58 18.18 -5.38
C LYS A 356 -3.73 19.69 -5.57
N GLU A 357 -2.81 20.51 -5.02
CA GLU A 357 -2.90 21.98 -5.14
C GLU A 357 -2.59 22.45 -6.56
N SER A 358 -1.57 21.86 -7.20
CA SER A 358 -1.22 22.13 -8.60
C SER A 358 -2.36 21.71 -9.53
N PHE A 359 -2.96 20.56 -9.23
CA PHE A 359 -4.11 20.04 -9.95
C PHE A 359 -5.33 20.95 -9.90
N LEU A 360 -5.79 21.33 -8.71
CA LEU A 360 -6.92 22.23 -8.57
C LEU A 360 -6.65 23.59 -9.22
N SER A 361 -5.41 24.08 -9.16
CA SER A 361 -4.99 25.30 -9.85
C SER A 361 -5.12 25.19 -11.38
N CYS A 362 -4.73 24.06 -11.97
CA CYS A 362 -4.91 23.78 -13.40
C CYS A 362 -6.40 23.75 -13.78
N LEU A 363 -7.22 22.99 -13.04
CA LEU A 363 -8.67 22.94 -13.27
C LEU A 363 -9.32 24.33 -13.16
N LEU A 364 -8.91 25.14 -12.19
CA LEU A 364 -9.38 26.51 -12.02
C LEU A 364 -9.08 27.37 -13.24
N GLN A 365 -7.86 27.29 -13.79
CA GLN A 365 -7.45 28.05 -14.99
C GLN A 365 -8.32 27.72 -16.22
N HIS A 366 -8.76 26.47 -16.35
CA HIS A 366 -9.69 26.06 -17.41
C HIS A 366 -11.18 26.35 -17.09
N GLY A 367 -11.47 26.91 -15.92
CA GLY A 367 -12.79 27.36 -15.51
C GLY A 367 -13.66 26.25 -14.92
N ALA A 368 -13.09 25.40 -14.06
CA ALA A 368 -13.82 24.34 -13.38
C ALA A 368 -14.99 24.84 -12.53
N LEU A 369 -14.84 25.93 -11.77
CA LEU A 369 -15.94 26.49 -10.95
C LEU A 369 -17.13 26.94 -11.81
N ARG A 370 -16.87 27.69 -12.90
CA ARG A 370 -17.91 28.05 -13.88
C ARG A 370 -18.54 26.84 -14.55
N THR A 371 -17.77 25.77 -14.72
CA THR A 371 -18.30 24.53 -15.28
C THR A 371 -19.22 23.85 -14.29
N ALA A 372 -18.87 23.82 -13.00
CA ALA A 372 -19.73 23.28 -11.96
C ALA A 372 -21.09 24.02 -11.88
N GLU A 373 -21.13 25.36 -12.02
CA GLU A 373 -22.40 26.10 -12.13
C GLU A 373 -23.28 25.61 -13.29
N VAL A 374 -22.68 25.48 -14.47
CA VAL A 374 -23.40 25.01 -15.67
C VAL A 374 -23.94 23.60 -15.46
N LEU A 375 -23.17 22.73 -14.80
CA LEU A 375 -23.59 21.37 -14.52
C LEU A 375 -24.68 21.30 -13.45
N LEU A 376 -24.60 22.11 -12.38
CA LEU A 376 -25.62 22.18 -11.33
C LEU A 376 -26.97 22.69 -11.84
N ALA A 377 -26.97 23.52 -12.89
CA ALA A 377 -28.17 24.01 -13.53
C ALA A 377 -28.89 22.97 -14.42
N ILE A 378 -28.26 21.81 -14.70
CA ILE A 378 -28.84 20.75 -15.52
C ILE A 378 -29.66 19.82 -14.63
N ASP A 379 -30.89 19.53 -15.04
CA ASP A 379 -31.79 18.62 -14.33
C ASP A 379 -31.45 17.14 -14.59
N ASP A 380 -30.26 16.73 -14.15
CA ASP A 380 -29.79 15.34 -14.18
C ASP A 380 -29.04 15.03 -12.88
N ARG A 381 -29.48 13.98 -12.17
CA ARG A 381 -28.96 13.64 -10.84
C ARG A 381 -27.47 13.32 -10.87
N ASP A 382 -27.02 12.52 -11.84
CA ASP A 382 -25.63 12.08 -11.91
C ASP A 382 -24.69 13.25 -12.25
N ILE A 383 -25.11 14.14 -13.15
CA ILE A 383 -24.37 15.36 -13.48
C ILE A 383 -24.28 16.31 -12.28
N LYS A 384 -25.38 16.53 -11.55
CA LYS A 384 -25.39 17.36 -10.35
C LYS A 384 -24.47 16.78 -9.28
N SER A 385 -24.58 15.48 -8.99
CA SER A 385 -23.73 14.79 -8.02
C SER A 385 -22.23 14.92 -8.39
N ALA A 386 -21.87 14.71 -9.66
CA ALA A 386 -20.50 14.92 -10.13
C ALA A 386 -20.03 16.37 -9.97
N ALA A 387 -20.90 17.36 -10.24
CA ALA A 387 -20.59 18.77 -10.06
C ALA A 387 -20.35 19.12 -8.58
N LEU A 388 -21.13 18.54 -7.67
CA LEU A 388 -20.96 18.72 -6.23
C LEU A 388 -19.63 18.13 -5.73
N GLU A 389 -19.23 16.96 -6.19
CA GLU A 389 -17.91 16.38 -5.83
C GLU A 389 -16.75 17.24 -6.38
N ILE A 390 -16.89 17.79 -7.59
CA ILE A 390 -15.89 18.75 -8.13
C ILE A 390 -15.82 19.99 -7.24
N LEU A 391 -16.96 20.55 -6.82
CA LEU A 391 -16.98 21.71 -5.92
C LEU A 391 -16.41 21.38 -4.54
N GLN A 392 -16.73 20.21 -4.00
CA GLN A 392 -16.21 19.71 -2.72
C GLN A 392 -14.69 19.70 -2.73
N ALA A 393 -14.08 19.19 -3.80
CA ALA A 393 -12.63 19.19 -3.97
C ALA A 393 -12.01 20.59 -3.82
N PHE A 394 -12.62 21.61 -4.42
CA PHE A 394 -12.16 22.99 -4.28
C PHE A 394 -12.44 23.57 -2.89
N ILE A 395 -13.61 23.30 -2.32
CA ILE A 395 -14.02 23.89 -1.03
C ILE A 395 -13.20 23.31 0.12
N GLU A 396 -12.92 22.00 0.12
CA GLU A 396 -12.16 21.34 1.18
C GLU A 396 -10.66 21.68 1.13
N HIS A 397 -10.10 21.85 -0.07
CA HIS A 397 -8.65 22.03 -0.23
C HIS A 397 -8.23 23.47 -0.54
N GLN A 398 -9.10 24.28 -1.16
CA GLN A 398 -8.80 25.66 -1.56
C GLN A 398 -10.02 26.60 -1.34
N PRO A 399 -10.56 26.69 -0.11
CA PRO A 399 -11.77 27.47 0.15
C PRO A 399 -11.62 28.96 -0.19
N SER A 400 -10.43 29.53 -0.01
CA SER A 400 -10.14 30.94 -0.36
C SER A 400 -10.37 31.26 -1.83
N VAL A 401 -10.01 30.33 -2.73
CA VAL A 401 -10.20 30.46 -4.18
C VAL A 401 -11.69 30.51 -4.51
N VAL A 402 -12.49 29.63 -3.90
CA VAL A 402 -13.95 29.60 -4.11
C VAL A 402 -14.59 30.87 -3.58
N ARG A 403 -14.18 31.37 -2.42
CA ARG A 403 -14.68 32.65 -1.87
C ARG A 403 -14.37 33.82 -2.79
N GLU A 404 -13.14 33.91 -3.30
CA GLU A 404 -12.74 34.95 -4.24
C GLU A 404 -13.56 34.86 -5.54
N TYR A 405 -13.76 33.65 -6.04
CA TYR A 405 -14.58 33.41 -7.22
C TYR A 405 -16.01 33.91 -7.01
N VAL A 406 -16.70 33.46 -5.96
CA VAL A 406 -18.07 33.88 -5.61
C VAL A 406 -18.15 35.40 -5.42
N PHE A 407 -17.15 36.00 -4.76
CA PHE A 407 -17.11 37.45 -4.57
C PHE A 407 -17.04 38.19 -5.91
N ARG A 408 -16.24 37.72 -6.87
CA ARG A 408 -16.15 38.29 -8.22
C ARG A 408 -17.47 38.15 -9.00
N GLU A 409 -18.28 37.12 -8.72
CA GLU A 409 -19.56 36.90 -9.40
C GLU A 409 -20.63 37.93 -9.05
N THR A 410 -20.54 38.58 -7.88
CA THR A 410 -21.48 39.61 -7.43
C THR A 410 -21.38 40.94 -8.19
N ALA A 411 -20.67 40.93 -9.33
CA ALA A 411 -20.68 42.01 -10.30
C ALA A 411 -22.11 42.24 -10.84
N PRO A 412 -22.51 43.50 -11.11
CA PRO A 412 -23.91 43.92 -11.31
C PRO A 412 -24.62 43.40 -12.57
N PHE A 413 -24.03 42.45 -13.31
CA PHE A 413 -24.52 41.95 -14.59
C PHE A 413 -24.93 40.48 -14.58
N ARG A 414 -24.72 39.75 -13.48
CA ARG A 414 -25.18 38.36 -13.33
C ARG A 414 -26.53 38.29 -12.65
N LYS A 415 -27.36 37.34 -13.08
CA LYS A 415 -28.65 37.06 -12.43
C LYS A 415 -28.38 36.26 -11.16
N ASP A 416 -29.18 36.51 -10.13
CA ASP A 416 -29.06 35.82 -8.85
C ASP A 416 -29.16 34.30 -9.01
N ASP A 417 -30.07 33.79 -9.83
CA ASP A 417 -30.27 32.35 -10.07
C ASP A 417 -29.08 31.67 -10.78
N GLU A 418 -28.10 32.43 -11.27
CA GLU A 418 -26.88 31.92 -11.93
C GLU A 418 -25.64 31.95 -11.02
N LEU A 419 -25.76 32.52 -9.82
CA LEU A 419 -24.66 32.59 -8.85
C LEU A 419 -24.42 31.22 -8.21
N LEU A 420 -23.15 30.84 -8.06
CA LEU A 420 -22.78 29.52 -7.51
C LEU A 420 -23.42 29.25 -6.14
N ILE A 421 -23.40 30.23 -5.24
CA ILE A 421 -24.02 30.11 -3.90
C ILE A 421 -25.52 29.88 -4.00
N ASN A 422 -26.23 30.59 -4.89
CA ASN A 422 -27.67 30.44 -5.03
C ASN A 422 -28.04 29.11 -5.67
N LEU A 423 -27.23 28.60 -6.59
CA LEU A 423 -27.37 27.25 -7.13
C LEU A 423 -27.18 26.19 -6.02
N MET A 424 -26.16 26.33 -5.17
CA MET A 424 -25.93 25.44 -4.03
C MET A 424 -27.10 25.45 -3.04
N ILE A 425 -27.62 26.64 -2.68
CA ILE A 425 -28.79 26.79 -1.80
C ILE A 425 -30.04 26.21 -2.45
N SER A 426 -30.26 26.49 -3.74
CA SER A 426 -31.41 25.96 -4.47
C SER A 426 -31.39 24.43 -4.47
N GLN A 427 -30.26 23.80 -4.79
CA GLN A 427 -30.14 22.33 -4.74
C GLN A 427 -30.40 21.80 -3.32
N LEU A 428 -29.84 22.44 -2.29
CA LEU A 428 -30.04 22.08 -0.88
C LEU A 428 -31.53 22.09 -0.50
N LEU A 429 -32.28 23.10 -0.95
CA LEU A 429 -33.70 23.26 -0.64
C LEU A 429 -34.61 22.34 -1.47
N THR A 430 -34.16 21.92 -2.66
CA THR A 430 -34.92 21.05 -3.56
C THR A 430 -34.65 19.56 -3.37
N ASP A 431 -33.73 19.19 -2.47
CA ASP A 431 -33.36 17.80 -2.25
C ASP A 431 -34.53 17.01 -1.62
N PRO A 432 -34.99 15.92 -2.28
CA PRO A 432 -36.11 15.12 -1.79
C PRO A 432 -35.80 14.29 -0.54
N ASP A 433 -34.53 14.08 -0.18
CA ASP A 433 -34.12 13.26 0.98
C ASP A 433 -32.94 13.86 1.76
N PRO A 434 -33.15 14.94 2.54
CA PRO A 434 -32.07 15.75 3.12
C PRO A 434 -31.16 15.05 4.16
N GLU A 435 -31.52 13.85 4.64
CA GLU A 435 -30.76 13.14 5.67
C GLU A 435 -29.73 12.14 5.10
N LEU A 436 -29.85 11.74 3.82
CA LEU A 436 -29.03 10.70 3.18
C LEU A 436 -28.44 11.11 1.81
N SER A 437 -28.45 12.40 1.48
CA SER A 437 -28.24 12.91 0.11
C SER A 437 -27.24 14.08 0.00
N ASP A 438 -27.20 14.68 -1.20
CA ASP A 438 -26.41 15.84 -1.60
C ASP A 438 -26.63 17.07 -0.71
N ALA A 439 -27.80 17.18 -0.06
CA ALA A 439 -28.11 18.24 0.90
C ALA A 439 -27.13 18.31 2.09
N PHE A 440 -26.74 17.16 2.67
CA PHE A 440 -25.79 17.14 3.78
C PHE A 440 -24.41 17.67 3.33
N LEU A 441 -23.97 17.22 2.16
CA LEU A 441 -22.72 17.67 1.55
C LEU A 441 -22.74 19.17 1.25
N LEU A 442 -23.84 19.68 0.70
CA LEU A 442 -24.04 21.11 0.44
C LEU A 442 -24.01 21.95 1.72
N GLY A 443 -24.68 21.51 2.79
CA GLY A 443 -24.64 22.18 4.09
C GLY A 443 -23.22 22.21 4.68
N TYR A 444 -22.48 21.11 4.57
CA TYR A 444 -21.08 21.02 4.96
C TYR A 444 -20.18 21.97 4.16
N MET A 445 -20.32 22.00 2.83
CA MET A 445 -19.57 22.91 1.96
C MET A 445 -19.87 24.38 2.25
N LEU A 446 -21.14 24.74 2.40
CA LEU A 446 -21.55 26.11 2.77
C LEU A 446 -20.95 26.52 4.12
N ARG A 447 -20.93 25.61 5.09
CA ARG A 447 -20.28 25.84 6.39
C ARG A 447 -18.81 26.18 6.24
N ILE A 448 -18.03 25.42 5.45
CA ILE A 448 -16.61 25.73 5.19
C ILE A 448 -16.44 27.13 4.58
N LEU A 449 -17.31 27.48 3.64
CA LEU A 449 -17.24 28.78 2.96
C LEU A 449 -17.52 29.95 3.91
N ILE A 450 -18.49 29.83 4.83
CA ILE A 450 -18.85 30.89 5.78
C ILE A 450 -18.06 30.86 7.10
N ASP A 451 -17.28 29.80 7.36
CA ASP A 451 -16.51 29.67 8.60
C ASP A 451 -15.44 30.78 8.70
N PRO A 452 -15.57 31.72 9.65
CA PRO A 452 -14.62 32.81 9.81
C PRO A 452 -13.25 32.34 10.29
N ASP A 453 -13.15 31.19 10.98
CA ASP A 453 -11.87 30.63 11.42
C ASP A 453 -11.00 30.19 10.23
N ASN A 454 -11.63 29.88 9.10
CA ASN A 454 -10.98 29.52 7.84
C ASN A 454 -10.72 30.73 6.92
N MET A 455 -10.90 31.97 7.42
CA MET A 455 -10.68 33.21 6.65
C MET A 455 -9.41 33.93 7.10
N ASN A 456 -8.26 33.53 6.54
CA ASN A 456 -6.94 34.10 6.87
C ASN A 456 -6.77 35.60 6.53
N ASN A 457 -7.74 36.25 5.87
CA ASN A 457 -7.68 37.66 5.47
C ASN A 457 -8.90 38.43 5.99
N SER A 458 -8.66 39.43 6.84
CA SER A 458 -9.69 40.27 7.47
C SER A 458 -10.55 41.07 6.47
N GLY A 459 -10.04 41.36 5.27
CA GLY A 459 -10.81 41.98 4.18
C GLY A 459 -11.81 41.05 3.48
N VAL A 460 -11.58 39.74 3.50
CA VAL A 460 -12.56 38.77 2.96
C VAL A 460 -13.74 38.65 3.91
N VAL A 461 -13.49 38.60 5.23
CA VAL A 461 -14.53 38.56 6.27
C VAL A 461 -15.50 39.74 6.17
N SER A 462 -15.00 40.96 5.94
CA SER A 462 -15.83 42.18 5.91
C SER A 462 -16.68 42.35 4.65
N HIS A 463 -16.39 41.63 3.56
CA HIS A 463 -17.07 41.80 2.28
C HIS A 463 -17.79 40.53 1.80
N PHE A 464 -17.24 39.35 2.07
CA PHE A 464 -17.79 38.06 1.65
C PHE A 464 -18.96 37.62 2.52
N LEU A 465 -18.84 37.71 3.85
CA LEU A 465 -19.93 37.31 4.76
C LEU A 465 -21.19 38.13 4.52
N PRO A 466 -21.17 39.48 4.46
CA PRO A 466 -22.39 40.25 4.17
C PRO A 466 -23.04 39.88 2.84
N CYS A 467 -22.23 39.56 1.82
CA CYS A 467 -22.71 39.13 0.52
C CYS A 467 -23.46 37.79 0.60
N ILE A 468 -22.90 36.78 1.28
CA ILE A 468 -23.60 35.50 1.48
C ILE A 468 -24.83 35.67 2.37
N PHE A 469 -24.75 36.48 3.43
CA PHE A 469 -25.89 36.70 4.32
C PHE A 469 -27.11 37.27 3.58
N MET A 470 -26.93 38.11 2.57
CA MET A 470 -28.05 38.56 1.73
C MET A 470 -28.68 37.41 0.93
N HIS A 471 -27.88 36.49 0.41
CA HIS A 471 -28.37 35.37 -0.42
C HIS A 471 -28.96 34.19 0.37
N VAL A 472 -28.60 34.05 1.66
CA VAL A 472 -29.08 32.95 2.51
C VAL A 472 -30.37 33.30 3.26
N PHE A 473 -30.63 34.59 3.51
CA PHE A 473 -31.73 35.06 4.35
C PHE A 473 -32.83 35.83 3.62
N ASP A 474 -32.66 36.13 2.33
CA ASP A 474 -33.74 36.50 1.40
C ASP A 474 -34.26 35.24 0.69
#